data_AF-A0A358DMD5-F1
#
_entry.id   AF-A0A358DMD5-F1
#
_cell.length_a   1.000
_cell.length_b   1.000
_cell.length_c   1.000
_cell.angle_alpha   90.00
_cell.angle_beta   90.00
_cell.angle_gamma   90.00
#
_symmetry.space_group_name_H-M   'P 1'
#
loop_
_entity.id
_entity.type
_entity.pdbx_description
1 polymer ?
#
loop_
_entity_poly.entity_id
_entity_poly.type
_entity_poly.pdbx_seq_one_letter_code
_entity_poly.pdbx_strand_id
1 'polypeptide(L)'
;LNLTNIPEEVPIYRNDNGECPTDCFRFTYKHEAAPDYPNCEHPSMSHFDFNIWYSDFAFGAAGHGGDWGTRLDWAIFRRERSRGRFRVTDHELGHVAGLPDVYNYPETLNGQQRPDAIMAESPTLKNLDYLMLRKVWEWGWDRYYRE
;
A
#
# COMPACT_ATOMS: atom_id res chain seq x y z
N LEU A 1 3.26 21.87 4.82
CA LEU A 1 2.68 21.26 6.05
C LEU A 1 3.77 21.22 7.11
N ASN A 2 3.53 21.77 8.30
CA ASN A 2 4.38 21.46 9.46
C ASN A 2 3.79 20.19 10.09
N LEU A 3 4.44 19.06 9.89
CA LEU A 3 4.15 17.85 10.66
C LEU A 3 4.51 18.15 12.11
N THR A 4 3.50 18.31 12.98
CA THR A 4 3.69 18.57 14.41
C THR A 4 3.51 17.27 15.19
N ASN A 5 4.27 17.10 16.27
CA ASN A 5 4.23 15.91 17.16
C ASN A 5 4.68 14.61 16.48
N ILE A 6 5.66 14.68 15.57
CA ILE A 6 6.37 13.48 15.12
C ILE A 6 7.23 12.99 16.31
N PRO A 7 7.17 11.71 16.69
CA PRO A 7 8.07 11.13 17.68
C PRO A 7 9.53 11.34 17.28
N GLU A 8 10.41 11.65 18.24
CA GLU A 8 11.81 12.01 17.98
C GLU A 8 12.59 10.88 17.29
N GLU A 9 12.15 9.64 17.48
CA GLU A 9 12.71 8.44 16.86
C GLU A 9 12.38 8.27 15.37
N VAL A 10 11.45 9.04 14.80
CA VAL A 10 11.05 8.92 13.40
C VAL A 10 11.99 9.78 12.52
N PRO A 11 12.80 9.18 11.63
CA PRO A 11 13.65 9.94 10.72
C PRO A 11 12.82 10.83 9.80
N ILE A 12 13.23 12.10 9.66
CA ILE A 12 12.55 13.06 8.78
C ILE A 12 13.44 13.34 7.58
N TYR A 13 12.98 12.89 6.41
CA TYR A 13 13.62 13.17 5.14
C TYR A 13 13.01 14.41 4.50
N ARG A 14 13.87 15.28 3.95
CA ARG A 14 13.47 16.47 3.19
C ARG A 14 14.16 16.46 1.85
N ASN A 15 13.37 16.34 0.78
CA ASN A 15 13.84 16.48 -0.58
C ASN A 15 12.84 17.30 -1.40
N ASP A 16 13.29 17.82 -2.53
CA ASP A 16 12.46 18.66 -3.42
C ASP A 16 11.37 17.85 -4.14
N ASN A 17 11.57 16.54 -4.29
CA ASN A 17 10.64 15.66 -5.02
C ASN A 17 9.45 15.21 -4.16
N GLY A 18 9.51 15.38 -2.83
CA GLY A 18 8.48 14.91 -1.90
C GLY A 18 8.38 13.39 -1.82
N GLU A 19 9.49 12.68 -2.04
CA GLU A 19 9.56 11.21 -2.14
C GLU A 19 10.23 10.59 -0.91
N CYS A 20 9.92 9.34 -0.61
CA CYS A 20 10.70 8.57 0.36
C CYS A 20 12.13 8.33 -0.19
N PRO A 21 13.16 8.23 0.67
CA PRO A 21 14.53 8.01 0.24
C PRO A 21 14.70 6.63 -0.41
N THR A 22 14.89 6.60 -1.74
CA THR A 22 15.03 5.38 -2.54
C THR A 22 16.18 4.50 -2.07
N ASP A 23 17.29 5.08 -1.63
CA ASP A 23 18.47 4.35 -1.14
C ASP A 23 18.24 3.69 0.22
N CYS A 24 17.15 4.02 0.93
CA CYS A 24 16.76 3.36 2.18
C CYS A 24 15.60 2.36 1.98
N PHE A 25 15.14 2.16 0.74
CA PHE A 25 14.00 1.31 0.46
C PHE A 25 14.44 -0.15 0.31
N ARG A 26 13.86 -1.11 1.06
CA ARG A 26 14.34 -2.51 0.99
C ARG A 26 14.26 -3.10 -0.43
N PHE A 27 13.27 -2.68 -1.21
CA PHE A 27 13.07 -3.18 -2.57
C PHE A 27 14.22 -2.89 -3.54
N THR A 28 14.93 -1.77 -3.35
CA THR A 28 16.09 -1.45 -4.21
C THR A 28 17.23 -2.46 -4.00
N TYR A 29 17.25 -3.11 -2.84
CA TYR A 29 18.20 -4.15 -2.44
C TYR A 29 17.61 -5.57 -2.44
N LYS A 30 16.47 -5.80 -3.11
CA LYS A 30 15.74 -7.10 -3.10
C LYS A 30 16.55 -8.35 -3.51
N HIS A 31 17.74 -8.17 -4.10
CA HIS A 31 18.63 -9.25 -4.51
C HIS A 31 19.65 -9.64 -3.45
N GLU A 32 19.72 -8.89 -2.34
CA GLU A 32 20.67 -9.09 -1.25
C GLU A 32 19.94 -9.67 -0.03
N ALA A 33 20.49 -10.74 0.55
CA ALA A 33 19.89 -11.36 1.73
C ALA A 33 20.02 -10.49 2.99
N ALA A 34 21.09 -9.68 3.05
CA ALA A 34 21.40 -8.79 4.17
C ALA A 34 22.08 -7.50 3.65
N PRO A 35 21.31 -6.59 3.04
CA PRO A 35 21.86 -5.33 2.52
C PRO A 35 22.41 -4.43 3.63
N ASP A 36 23.50 -3.75 3.31
CA ASP A 36 24.20 -2.80 4.19
C ASP A 36 23.85 -1.32 3.91
N TYR A 37 22.99 -1.06 2.91
CA TYR A 37 22.41 0.25 2.56
C TYR A 37 23.45 1.39 2.49
N PRO A 38 24.51 1.25 1.67
CA PRO A 38 25.68 2.14 1.72
C PRO A 38 25.37 3.58 1.31
N ASN A 39 24.27 3.79 0.57
CA ASN A 39 23.83 5.10 0.09
C ASN A 39 22.64 5.67 0.90
N CYS A 40 22.10 4.93 1.86
CA CYS A 40 21.05 5.46 2.73
C CYS A 40 21.65 6.46 3.72
N GLU A 41 21.07 7.65 3.82
CA GLU A 41 21.52 8.69 4.77
C GLU A 41 21.41 8.24 6.24
N HIS A 42 20.48 7.33 6.54
CA HIS A 42 20.28 6.75 7.87
C HIS A 42 20.31 5.21 7.80
N PRO A 43 21.47 4.59 7.55
CA PRO A 43 21.56 3.15 7.30
C PRO A 43 21.26 2.30 8.54
N SER A 44 21.17 2.90 9.73
CA SER A 44 20.75 2.24 10.97
C SER A 44 19.24 2.30 11.23
N MET A 45 18.46 2.99 10.38
CA MET A 45 17.01 3.08 10.53
C MET A 45 16.33 1.72 10.31
N SER A 46 15.08 1.62 10.75
CA SER A 46 14.20 0.56 10.24
C SER A 46 13.82 0.86 8.79
N HIS A 47 14.52 0.22 7.85
CA HIS A 47 14.20 0.28 6.43
C HIS A 47 12.78 -0.24 6.15
N PHE A 48 12.13 0.30 5.14
CA PHE A 48 10.72 0.07 4.85
C PHE A 48 10.51 -0.76 3.58
N ASP A 49 9.40 -1.51 3.53
CA ASP A 49 9.04 -2.44 2.44
C ASP A 49 8.05 -1.85 1.44
N PHE A 50 7.29 -0.81 1.84
CA PHE A 50 6.43 -0.03 0.96
C PHE A 50 6.29 1.39 1.49
N ASN A 51 5.86 2.31 0.62
CA ASN A 51 5.61 3.71 0.96
C ASN A 51 4.16 4.11 0.72
N ILE A 52 3.64 5.00 1.56
CA ILE A 52 2.36 5.69 1.36
C ILE A 52 2.67 7.14 1.00
N TRP A 53 2.43 7.49 -0.26
CA TRP A 53 2.72 8.81 -0.81
C TRP A 53 1.45 9.62 -1.00
N TYR A 54 1.33 10.75 -0.31
CA TYR A 54 0.25 11.71 -0.57
C TYR A 54 0.68 12.78 -1.57
N SER A 55 -0.16 13.01 -2.58
CA SER A 55 0.14 13.88 -3.73
C SER A 55 -1.04 14.80 -4.02
N ASP A 56 -0.76 16.07 -4.35
CA ASP A 56 -1.79 17.01 -4.86
C ASP A 56 -2.14 16.74 -6.34
N PHE A 57 -1.36 15.90 -7.02
CA PHE A 57 -1.64 15.43 -8.36
C PHE A 57 -2.39 14.10 -8.32
N ALA A 58 -3.63 14.09 -8.82
CA ALA A 58 -4.41 12.90 -9.12
C ALA A 58 -4.11 12.46 -10.56
N PHE A 59 -3.56 11.26 -10.73
CA PHE A 59 -3.23 10.65 -12.03
C PHE A 59 -4.49 10.18 -12.80
N GLY A 60 -5.56 10.97 -12.77
CA GLY A 60 -6.88 10.56 -13.24
C GLY A 60 -7.60 9.54 -12.32
N ALA A 61 -6.99 9.16 -11.20
CA ALA A 61 -7.53 8.23 -10.20
C ALA A 61 -7.36 8.77 -8.78
N ALA A 62 -8.12 8.21 -7.84
CA ALA A 62 -8.08 8.59 -6.43
C ALA A 62 -6.81 8.10 -5.70
N GLY A 63 -6.23 7.02 -6.21
CA GLY A 63 -5.00 6.42 -5.76
C GLY A 63 -4.43 5.50 -6.84
N HIS A 64 -3.21 5.02 -6.58
CA HIS A 64 -2.56 3.98 -7.35
C HIS A 64 -1.66 3.17 -6.44
N GLY A 65 -1.97 1.90 -6.23
CA GLY A 65 -1.19 0.92 -5.50
C GLY A 65 -0.48 -0.05 -6.42
N GLY A 66 0.67 -0.56 -5.98
CA GLY A 66 1.45 -1.56 -6.69
C GLY A 66 2.58 -2.11 -5.83
N ASP A 67 3.51 -2.83 -6.46
CA ASP A 67 4.53 -3.63 -5.75
C ASP A 67 5.42 -2.82 -4.78
N TRP A 68 5.46 -1.48 -4.90
CA TRP A 68 6.31 -0.59 -4.11
C TRP A 68 5.54 0.34 -3.17
N GLY A 69 4.23 0.17 -3.04
CA GLY A 69 3.40 0.99 -2.16
C GLY A 69 2.25 1.67 -2.88
N THR A 70 1.71 2.71 -2.26
CA THR A 70 0.56 3.45 -2.77
C THR A 70 0.85 4.93 -2.89
N ARG A 71 0.32 5.53 -3.95
CA ARG A 71 0.20 6.97 -4.11
C ARG A 71 -1.28 7.36 -4.02
N LEU A 72 -1.59 8.34 -3.19
CA LEU A 72 -2.94 8.76 -2.85
C LEU A 72 -3.12 10.25 -3.12
N ASP A 73 -4.27 10.63 -3.65
CA ASP A 73 -4.66 12.02 -3.72
C ASP A 73 -4.83 12.61 -2.30
N TRP A 74 -4.14 13.71 -2.03
CA TRP A 74 -4.11 14.34 -0.72
C TRP A 74 -5.47 14.89 -0.27
N ALA A 75 -6.25 15.45 -1.20
CA ALA A 75 -7.58 15.98 -0.88
C ALA A 75 -8.55 14.84 -0.54
N ILE A 76 -8.47 13.72 -1.25
CA ILE A 76 -9.24 12.50 -0.99
C ILE A 76 -8.86 11.94 0.38
N PHE A 77 -7.58 11.72 0.66
CA PHE A 77 -7.13 11.21 1.95
C PHE A 77 -7.61 12.08 3.11
N ARG A 78 -7.45 13.41 3.04
CA ARG A 78 -7.92 14.32 4.11
C ARG A 78 -9.42 14.20 4.34
N ARG A 79 -10.20 14.13 3.26
CA ARG A 79 -11.66 14.00 3.30
C ARG A 79 -12.10 12.67 3.90
N GLU A 80 -11.39 11.59 3.58
CA GLU A 80 -11.62 10.25 4.12
C GLU A 80 -11.25 10.16 5.60
N ARG A 81 -10.09 10.71 5.96
CA ARG A 81 -9.64 10.86 7.34
C ARG A 81 -10.63 11.62 8.21
N SER A 82 -11.17 12.75 7.74
CA SER A 82 -12.17 13.51 8.50
C SER A 82 -13.48 12.76 8.70
N ARG A 83 -13.72 11.68 7.94
CA ARG A 83 -14.89 10.81 8.05
C ARG A 83 -14.60 9.50 8.79
N GLY A 84 -13.35 9.26 9.21
CA GLY A 84 -12.93 8.03 9.83
C GLY A 84 -13.05 6.80 8.92
N ARG A 85 -13.01 6.98 7.60
CA ARG A 85 -13.15 5.91 6.61
C ARG A 85 -12.11 6.10 5.52
N PHE A 86 -11.14 5.19 5.43
CA PHE A 86 -9.97 5.30 4.55
C PHE A 86 -10.08 4.39 3.34
N ARG A 87 -11.27 4.34 2.70
CA ARG A 87 -11.58 3.38 1.64
C ARG A 87 -10.49 3.34 0.56
N VAL A 88 -10.08 4.49 0.03
CA VAL A 88 -9.09 4.53 -1.05
C VAL A 88 -7.74 4.06 -0.54
N THR A 89 -7.32 4.50 0.66
CA THR A 89 -6.06 4.01 1.25
C THR A 89 -6.06 2.50 1.42
N ASP A 90 -7.15 1.94 1.96
CA ASP A 90 -7.28 0.50 2.19
C ASP A 90 -7.32 -0.28 0.86
N HIS A 91 -7.99 0.26 -0.16
CA HIS A 91 -8.04 -0.31 -1.51
C HIS A 91 -6.65 -0.37 -2.15
N GLU A 92 -5.92 0.74 -2.14
CA GLU A 92 -4.59 0.76 -2.75
C GLU A 92 -3.57 -0.11 -1.98
N LEU A 93 -3.70 -0.23 -0.65
CA LEU A 93 -2.91 -1.18 0.13
C LEU A 93 -3.24 -2.64 -0.24
N GLY A 94 -4.46 -2.91 -0.68
CA GLY A 94 -4.82 -4.20 -1.26
C GLY A 94 -4.00 -4.51 -2.52
N HIS A 95 -3.79 -3.53 -3.41
CA HIS A 95 -2.89 -3.71 -4.55
C HIS A 95 -1.43 -3.92 -4.14
N VAL A 96 -0.95 -3.27 -3.06
CA VAL A 96 0.39 -3.54 -2.49
C VAL A 96 0.51 -5.01 -2.04
N ALA A 97 -0.59 -5.59 -1.55
CA ALA A 97 -0.67 -7.01 -1.21
C ALA A 97 -0.93 -7.93 -2.43
N GLY A 98 -0.91 -7.40 -3.66
CA GLY A 98 -1.13 -8.16 -4.89
C GLY A 98 -2.58 -8.49 -5.20
N LEU A 99 -3.55 -7.81 -4.57
CA LEU A 99 -4.98 -8.03 -4.86
C LEU A 99 -5.39 -7.28 -6.13
N PRO A 100 -6.13 -7.91 -7.06
CA PRO A 100 -6.67 -7.23 -8.23
C PRO A 100 -7.91 -6.41 -7.87
N ASP A 101 -8.22 -5.45 -8.73
CA ASP A 101 -9.54 -4.84 -8.78
C ASP A 101 -10.63 -5.88 -9.05
N VAL A 102 -11.75 -5.76 -8.34
CA VAL A 102 -12.91 -6.63 -8.56
C VAL A 102 -14.16 -5.88 -9.05
N TYR A 103 -14.00 -4.62 -9.51
CA TYR A 103 -15.10 -3.80 -10.05
C TYR A 103 -15.77 -4.43 -11.28
N ASN A 104 -14.97 -5.04 -12.17
CA ASN A 104 -15.41 -5.51 -13.48
C ASN A 104 -15.78 -7.01 -13.51
N TYR A 105 -15.83 -7.67 -12.35
CA TYR A 105 -16.31 -9.05 -12.29
C TYR A 105 -17.84 -9.07 -12.43
N PRO A 106 -18.43 -10.13 -13.05
CA PRO A 106 -19.86 -10.29 -13.10
C PRO A 106 -20.50 -10.09 -11.72
N GLU A 107 -21.60 -9.32 -11.64
CA GLU A 107 -22.31 -9.05 -10.38
C GLU A 107 -22.75 -10.34 -9.67
N THR A 108 -22.99 -11.40 -10.43
CA THR A 108 -23.28 -12.73 -9.92
C THR A 108 -22.27 -13.77 -10.40
N LEU A 109 -21.85 -14.66 -9.51
CA LEU A 109 -21.05 -15.84 -9.82
C LEU A 109 -21.94 -17.08 -9.67
N ASN A 110 -22.30 -17.73 -10.78
CA ASN A 110 -23.19 -18.91 -10.80
C ASN A 110 -24.53 -18.67 -10.06
N GLY A 111 -25.14 -17.49 -10.26
CA GLY A 111 -26.42 -17.12 -9.64
C GLY A 111 -26.32 -16.67 -8.17
N GLN A 112 -25.12 -16.64 -7.58
CA GLN A 112 -24.89 -16.06 -6.26
C GLN A 112 -24.45 -14.61 -6.39
N GLN A 113 -24.96 -13.73 -5.52
CA GLN A 113 -24.48 -12.35 -5.44
C GLN A 113 -23.00 -12.33 -5.05
N ARG A 114 -22.23 -11.48 -5.72
CA ARG A 114 -20.83 -11.26 -5.36
C ARG A 114 -20.75 -10.65 -3.95
N PRO A 115 -19.87 -11.16 -3.06
CA PRO A 115 -19.64 -10.52 -1.78
C PRO A 115 -19.02 -9.13 -1.93
N ASP A 116 -19.44 -8.20 -1.08
CA ASP A 116 -18.78 -6.89 -0.97
C ASP A 116 -17.31 -7.03 -0.57
N ALA A 117 -16.48 -6.11 -1.06
CA ALA A 117 -15.03 -6.08 -0.83
C ALA A 117 -14.49 -4.65 -0.95
N ILE A 118 -13.42 -4.34 -0.21
CA ILE A 118 -12.65 -3.09 -0.34
C ILE A 118 -12.02 -2.97 -1.73
N MET A 119 -11.64 -4.11 -2.33
CA MET A 119 -11.16 -4.19 -3.72
C MET A 119 -12.29 -3.93 -4.75
N ALA A 120 -13.50 -3.66 -4.26
CA ALA A 120 -14.65 -3.17 -4.99
C ALA A 120 -15.05 -1.78 -4.45
N GLU A 121 -16.35 -1.55 -4.27
CA GLU A 121 -16.90 -0.28 -3.80
C GLU A 121 -17.18 -0.25 -2.29
N SER A 122 -16.86 -1.32 -1.55
CA SER A 122 -17.11 -1.35 -0.11
C SER A 122 -16.32 -0.23 0.58
N PRO A 123 -16.92 0.51 1.53
CA PRO A 123 -16.23 1.55 2.29
C PRO A 123 -15.37 0.99 3.46
N THR A 124 -15.44 -0.32 3.70
CA THR A 124 -14.70 -1.00 4.79
C THR A 124 -14.22 -2.37 4.32
N LEU A 125 -13.20 -2.90 5.00
CA LEU A 125 -12.81 -4.30 4.84
C LEU A 125 -14.00 -5.25 5.07
N LYS A 126 -14.04 -6.32 4.28
CA LYS A 126 -15.04 -7.38 4.29
C LYS A 126 -14.38 -8.75 4.28
N ASN A 127 -15.18 -9.79 4.50
CA ASN A 127 -14.72 -11.18 4.53
C ASN A 127 -14.00 -11.59 3.24
N LEU A 128 -14.43 -11.10 2.07
CA LEU A 128 -13.78 -11.40 0.81
C LEU A 128 -12.34 -10.86 0.77
N ASP A 129 -12.09 -9.66 1.31
CA ASP A 129 -10.75 -9.07 1.35
C ASP A 129 -9.78 -9.93 2.19
N TYR A 130 -10.22 -10.36 3.38
CA TYR A 130 -9.43 -11.24 4.24
C TYR A 130 -9.15 -12.60 3.58
N LEU A 131 -10.14 -13.16 2.89
CA LEU A 131 -9.98 -14.42 2.15
C LEU A 131 -8.99 -14.28 0.99
N MET A 132 -9.04 -13.17 0.26
CA MET A 132 -8.12 -12.92 -0.85
C MET A 132 -6.68 -12.75 -0.35
N LEU A 133 -6.46 -11.97 0.71
CA LEU A 133 -5.13 -11.83 1.32
C LEU A 133 -4.57 -13.17 1.80
N ARG A 134 -5.40 -13.97 2.48
CA ARG A 134 -5.02 -15.32 2.90
C ARG A 134 -4.64 -16.20 1.70
N LYS A 135 -5.37 -16.11 0.59
CA LYS A 135 -5.08 -16.89 -0.62
C LYS A 135 -3.79 -16.47 -1.31
N VAL A 136 -3.49 -15.16 -1.33
CA VAL A 136 -2.17 -14.68 -1.78
C VAL A 136 -1.06 -15.27 -0.93
N TRP A 137 -1.22 -15.25 0.40
CA TRP A 137 -0.22 -15.81 1.31
C TRP A 137 -0.06 -17.33 1.15
N GLU A 138 -1.16 -18.09 1.08
CA GLU A 138 -1.13 -19.54 0.87
C GLU A 138 -0.45 -19.88 -0.47
N TRP A 139 -0.78 -19.16 -1.54
CA TRP A 139 -0.21 -19.40 -2.87
C TRP A 139 1.28 -19.05 -2.94
N GLY A 140 1.68 -17.90 -2.38
CA GLY A 140 3.09 -17.53 -2.28
C GLY A 140 3.87 -18.52 -1.41
N TRP A 141 3.31 -18.94 -0.29
CA TRP A 141 3.94 -19.92 0.60
C TRP A 141 4.22 -21.24 -0.12
N ASP A 142 3.22 -21.81 -0.80
CA ASP A 142 3.37 -23.08 -1.51
C ASP A 142 4.40 -23.01 -2.64
N ARG A 143 4.57 -21.85 -3.28
CA ARG A 143 5.43 -21.69 -4.45
C ARG A 143 6.88 -21.30 -4.11
N TYR A 144 7.09 -20.62 -2.99
CA TYR A 144 8.41 -20.13 -2.59
C TYR A 144 9.03 -20.90 -1.42
N TYR A 145 8.22 -21.57 -0.59
CA TYR A 145 8.69 -22.17 0.67
C TYR A 145 8.36 -23.67 0.83
N ARG A 146 7.61 -24.28 -0.08
CA ARG A 146 7.59 -25.74 -0.22
C ARG A 146 8.56 -26.12 -1.33
N GLU A 147 9.66 -26.74 -0.92
CA GLU A 147 10.57 -27.50 -1.79
C GLU A 147 9.84 -28.67 -2.46
#